data_AF-A0AAD9ZCL0-F1
#
_entry.id   AF-A0AAD9ZCL0-F1
#
_cell.length_a   1.000
_cell.length_b   1.000
_cell.length_c   1.000
_cell.angle_alpha   90.00
_cell.angle_beta   90.00
_cell.angle_gamma   90.00
#
_symmetry.space_group_name_H-M   'P 1'
#
loop_
_entity.id
_entity.type
_entity.pdbx_description
1 polymer ?
#
loop_
_entity_poly.entity_id
_entity_poly.type
_entity_poly.pdbx_seq_one_letter_code
_entity_poly.pdbx_strand_id
1 'polypeptide(L)'
;MKDTDSPTKITLKSLQTHLQSYESHVPEKIQGLESLRLNEIPEILAQRKKDGDAFLEKTEVTSLVEWKLKHGTYRPNLAKLVASNIVKDVREITKLAFSTYEANNGDYAKSITALAKLKGIGPATASLLLSCYDPMKVPFFSDELYRYLHFEEAKSKGWDRKISYTMKEYKSLFEKLQTLRERLEKENKRQVSAIDIEKMAYVLGKEAPMKDPDAIIFTRIDDDEEEEPNDGVSQPPPKRQKKNTPKSKKPEPKSNNRQSSGRSAWGKKAMNDFEQKRKDRKRKAVILFGKGADDGSVLVEDAWGDRVAKDLGKAFHDIGMEEYEEWKRKGFKVDAEEFEDLSKEEKERLMDLATGIAMRVGSKRI
;
A
#
# COMPACT_ATOMS: atom_id res chain seq x y z
N MET A 1 11.99 -5.72 -25.21
CA MET A 1 12.06 -6.99 -24.47
C MET A 1 12.61 -8.05 -25.41
N LYS A 2 13.51 -8.92 -24.93
CA LYS A 2 14.01 -10.04 -25.74
C LYS A 2 12.88 -11.02 -26.00
N ASP A 3 12.90 -11.71 -27.14
CA ASP A 3 11.89 -12.71 -27.49
C ASP A 3 11.81 -13.83 -26.43
N THR A 4 12.96 -14.21 -25.86
CA THR A 4 13.06 -15.22 -24.79
C THR A 4 12.44 -14.80 -23.46
N ASP A 5 12.21 -13.50 -23.24
CA ASP A 5 11.62 -12.99 -22.00
C ASP A 5 10.10 -12.82 -22.12
N SER A 6 9.49 -13.15 -23.25
CA SER A 6 8.05 -13.01 -23.42
C SER A 6 7.23 -13.94 -22.50
N PRO A 7 5.98 -13.59 -22.15
CA PRO A 7 5.16 -14.43 -21.26
C PRO A 7 5.01 -15.88 -21.75
N THR A 8 4.98 -16.11 -23.06
CA THR A 8 4.82 -17.45 -23.63
C THR A 8 6.13 -18.23 -23.73
N LYS A 9 7.28 -17.54 -23.72
CA LYS A 9 8.61 -18.13 -23.99
C LYS A 9 9.55 -18.15 -22.79
N ILE A 10 9.29 -17.34 -21.76
CA ILE A 10 10.18 -17.23 -20.61
C ILE A 10 10.38 -18.57 -19.91
N THR A 11 11.62 -18.87 -19.55
CA THR A 11 12.01 -20.08 -18.80
C THR A 11 12.22 -19.76 -17.33
N LEU A 12 12.14 -20.78 -16.47
CA LEU A 12 12.43 -20.61 -15.04
C LEU A 12 13.83 -20.06 -14.78
N LYS A 13 14.82 -20.44 -15.59
CA LYS A 13 16.20 -19.91 -15.50
C LYS A 13 16.26 -18.41 -15.78
N SER A 14 15.52 -17.93 -16.79
CA SER A 14 15.45 -16.49 -17.08
C SER A 14 14.74 -15.75 -15.96
N LEU A 15 13.61 -16.28 -15.47
CA LEU A 15 12.89 -15.73 -14.33
C LEU A 15 13.81 -15.59 -13.10
N GLN A 16 14.56 -16.63 -12.74
CA GLN A 16 15.52 -16.58 -11.62
C GLN A 16 16.62 -15.54 -11.82
N THR A 17 17.10 -15.37 -13.05
CA THR A 17 18.11 -14.35 -13.37
C THR A 17 17.56 -12.94 -13.10
N HIS A 18 16.32 -12.66 -13.52
CA HIS A 18 15.65 -11.39 -13.24
C HIS A 18 15.34 -11.19 -11.76
N LEU A 19 15.00 -12.27 -11.04
CA LEU A 19 14.79 -12.19 -9.59
C LEU A 19 16.06 -11.80 -8.84
N GLN A 20 17.23 -12.27 -9.27
CA GLN A 20 18.52 -11.91 -8.66
C GLN A 20 18.88 -10.43 -8.83
N SER A 21 18.41 -9.78 -9.89
CA SER A 21 18.64 -8.35 -10.12
C SER A 21 17.54 -7.47 -9.50
N TYR A 22 16.45 -8.04 -8.98
CA TYR A 22 15.30 -7.28 -8.49
C TYR A 22 15.68 -6.23 -7.43
N GLU A 23 16.45 -6.60 -6.41
CA GLU A 23 16.83 -5.70 -5.31
C GLU A 23 17.60 -4.47 -5.80
N SER A 24 18.46 -4.64 -6.81
CA SER A 24 19.22 -3.53 -7.41
C SER A 24 18.34 -2.53 -8.19
N HIS A 25 17.13 -2.94 -8.58
CA HIS A 25 16.16 -2.08 -9.27
C HIS A 25 15.17 -1.39 -8.33
N VAL A 26 15.14 -1.78 -7.06
CA VAL A 26 14.30 -1.13 -6.03
C VAL A 26 15.06 0.07 -5.47
N PRO A 27 14.51 1.30 -5.55
CA PRO A 27 15.16 2.47 -4.99
C PRO A 27 15.39 2.34 -3.49
N GLU A 28 16.60 2.71 -3.02
CA GLU A 28 17.01 2.64 -1.60
C GLU A 28 15.97 3.25 -0.65
N LYS A 29 15.44 4.43 -1.00
CA LYS A 29 14.41 5.16 -0.25
C LYS A 29 13.07 4.42 -0.02
N ILE A 30 12.83 3.28 -0.68
CA ILE A 30 11.63 2.46 -0.49
C ILE A 30 11.93 1.03 -0.04
N GLN A 31 13.19 0.65 0.17
CA GLN A 31 13.56 -0.72 0.54
C GLN A 31 12.87 -1.20 1.82
N GLY A 32 12.77 -0.34 2.84
CA GLY A 32 12.03 -0.67 4.06
C GLY A 32 10.53 -0.95 3.81
N LEU A 33 9.90 -0.17 2.93
CA LEU A 33 8.50 -0.40 2.55
C LEU A 33 8.33 -1.65 1.66
N GLU A 34 9.34 -1.97 0.86
CA GLU A 34 9.38 -3.19 0.04
C GLU A 34 9.46 -4.44 0.93
N SER A 35 10.37 -4.45 1.91
CA SER A 35 10.48 -5.54 2.88
C SER A 35 9.20 -5.69 3.69
N LEU A 36 8.61 -4.57 4.12
CA LEU A 36 7.34 -4.57 4.85
C LEU A 36 6.23 -5.23 4.02
N ARG A 37 6.12 -4.90 2.74
CA ARG A 37 5.12 -5.48 1.82
C ARG A 37 5.35 -6.98 1.59
N LEU A 38 6.60 -7.35 1.28
CA LEU A 38 6.91 -8.68 0.74
C LEU A 38 7.17 -9.74 1.83
N ASN A 39 7.59 -9.31 3.02
CA ASN A 39 8.02 -10.21 4.09
C ASN A 39 7.15 -10.02 5.34
N GLU A 40 7.20 -8.83 5.96
CA GLU A 40 6.64 -8.62 7.29
C GLU A 40 5.11 -8.72 7.33
N ILE A 41 4.40 -8.02 6.43
CA ILE A 41 2.93 -8.04 6.42
C ILE A 41 2.39 -9.45 6.11
N PRO A 42 2.91 -10.19 5.11
CA PRO A 42 2.53 -11.58 4.89
C PRO A 42 2.75 -12.47 6.12
N GLU A 43 3.87 -12.33 6.83
CA GLU A 43 4.15 -13.08 8.06
C GLU A 43 3.16 -12.72 9.19
N ILE A 44 2.88 -11.44 9.38
CA ILE A 44 1.89 -10.95 10.34
C ILE A 44 0.50 -11.51 10.02
N LEU A 45 0.09 -11.47 8.75
CA LEU A 45 -1.20 -12.02 8.30
C LEU A 45 -1.28 -13.53 8.51
N ALA A 46 -0.20 -14.25 8.21
CA ALA A 46 -0.11 -15.69 8.45
C ALA A 46 -0.18 -16.03 9.95
N GLN A 47 0.43 -15.22 10.81
CA GLN A 47 0.36 -15.39 12.25
C GLN A 47 -1.04 -15.09 12.79
N ARG A 48 -1.63 -13.95 12.42
CA ARG A 48 -3.02 -13.60 12.80
C ARG A 48 -4.04 -14.64 12.36
N LYS A 49 -3.84 -15.24 11.18
CA LYS A 49 -4.66 -16.36 10.70
C LYS A 49 -4.58 -17.57 11.62
N LYS A 50 -3.38 -17.90 12.16
CA LYS A 50 -3.22 -18.99 13.12
C LYS A 50 -3.89 -18.67 14.46
N ASP A 51 -3.86 -17.40 14.86
CA ASP A 51 -4.42 -16.91 16.13
C ASP A 51 -5.94 -16.68 16.08
N GLY A 52 -6.55 -16.76 14.89
CA GLY A 52 -7.99 -16.76 14.70
C GLY A 52 -8.39 -16.21 13.32
N ASP A 53 -8.22 -14.90 13.14
CA ASP A 53 -8.66 -14.21 11.94
C ASP A 53 -7.55 -13.33 11.38
N ALA A 54 -7.28 -13.46 10.08
CA ALA A 54 -6.40 -12.54 9.38
C ALA A 54 -7.11 -11.20 9.10
N PHE A 55 -6.42 -10.10 9.34
CA PHE A 55 -6.87 -8.74 9.04
C PHE A 55 -5.68 -7.81 8.95
N LEU A 56 -5.87 -6.64 8.34
CA LEU A 56 -4.89 -5.57 8.34
C LEU A 56 -5.29 -4.47 9.33
N GLU A 57 -4.28 -3.89 9.96
CA GLU A 57 -4.39 -2.66 10.73
C GLU A 57 -4.32 -1.44 9.81
N LYS A 58 -4.86 -0.31 10.27
CA LYS A 58 -4.85 0.94 9.50
C LYS A 58 -3.43 1.40 9.13
N THR A 59 -2.47 1.21 10.03
CA THR A 59 -1.05 1.54 9.80
C THR A 59 -0.49 0.71 8.65
N GLU A 60 -0.73 -0.60 8.64
CA GLU A 60 -0.29 -1.53 7.58
C GLU A 60 -0.88 -1.15 6.22
N VAL A 61 -2.19 -0.87 6.15
CA VAL A 61 -2.84 -0.42 4.91
C VAL A 61 -2.25 0.90 4.43
N THR A 62 -1.96 1.83 5.35
CA THR A 62 -1.38 3.14 4.99
C THR A 62 0.03 2.97 4.45
N SER A 63 0.87 2.13 5.06
CA SER A 63 2.22 1.82 4.59
C SER A 63 2.23 1.12 3.23
N LEU A 64 1.29 0.20 2.98
CA LEU A 64 1.13 -0.44 1.66
C LEU A 64 0.73 0.58 0.57
N VAL A 65 -0.12 1.54 0.91
CA VAL A 65 -0.50 2.60 -0.03
C VAL A 65 0.65 3.58 -0.25
N GLU A 66 1.42 3.92 0.79
CA GLU A 66 2.63 4.71 0.65
C GLU A 66 3.66 4.02 -0.25
N TRP A 67 3.89 2.72 -0.02
CA TRP A 67 4.72 1.88 -0.88
C TRP A 67 4.25 1.99 -2.34
N LYS A 68 2.96 1.76 -2.61
CA LYS A 68 2.37 1.84 -3.96
C LYS A 68 2.60 3.20 -4.61
N LEU A 69 2.44 4.29 -3.86
CA LEU A 69 2.59 5.65 -4.36
C LEU A 69 4.03 6.02 -4.67
N LYS A 70 5.02 5.45 -3.95
CA LYS A 70 6.45 5.67 -4.22
C LYS A 70 7.00 4.71 -5.28
N HIS A 71 6.43 3.51 -5.39
CA HIS A 71 6.84 2.47 -6.33
C HIS A 71 6.21 2.65 -7.73
N GLY A 72 5.02 3.27 -7.81
CA GLY A 72 4.26 3.48 -9.04
C GLY A 72 3.95 4.94 -9.34
N THR A 73 2.80 5.18 -9.98
CA THR A 73 2.33 6.53 -10.32
C THR A 73 1.85 7.27 -9.07
N TYR A 74 2.48 8.41 -8.77
CA TYR A 74 2.17 9.22 -7.60
C TYR A 74 0.79 9.88 -7.71
N ARG A 75 -0.11 9.56 -6.77
CA ARG A 75 -1.47 10.11 -6.66
C ARG A 75 -1.69 10.73 -5.27
N PRO A 76 -1.52 12.06 -5.11
CA PRO A 76 -1.46 12.70 -3.79
C PRO A 76 -2.77 12.65 -2.99
N ASN A 77 -3.91 12.48 -3.65
CA ASN A 77 -5.22 12.40 -2.99
C ASN A 77 -5.51 11.02 -2.39
N LEU A 78 -4.86 9.96 -2.89
CA LEU A 78 -5.10 8.58 -2.45
C LEU A 78 -4.73 8.38 -0.98
N ALA A 79 -3.57 8.88 -0.55
CA ALA A 79 -3.10 8.77 0.83
C ALA A 79 -4.08 9.43 1.82
N LYS A 80 -4.69 10.56 1.45
CA LYS A 80 -5.65 11.27 2.32
C LYS A 80 -6.94 10.48 2.50
N LEU A 81 -7.46 9.89 1.42
CA LEU A 81 -8.66 9.08 1.48
C LEU A 81 -8.44 7.84 2.36
N VAL A 82 -7.32 7.15 2.17
CA VAL A 82 -6.97 5.97 2.97
C VAL A 82 -6.82 6.33 4.45
N ALA A 83 -6.13 7.44 4.75
CA ALA A 83 -5.98 7.94 6.11
C ALA A 83 -7.31 8.35 6.77
N SER A 84 -8.36 8.63 5.99
CA SER A 84 -9.68 8.99 6.51
C SER A 84 -10.55 7.80 6.94
N ASN A 85 -10.14 6.56 6.62
CA ASN A 85 -10.88 5.37 7.05
C ASN A 85 -10.85 5.21 8.57
N ILE A 86 -11.94 4.68 9.13
CA ILE A 86 -12.07 4.37 10.55
C ILE A 86 -11.26 3.11 10.84
N VAL A 87 -10.50 3.08 11.95
CA VAL A 87 -9.64 1.93 12.32
C VAL A 87 -10.42 0.63 12.39
N LYS A 88 -11.61 0.68 13.00
CA LYS A 88 -12.52 -0.47 13.10
C LYS A 88 -12.94 -0.99 11.72
N ASP A 89 -13.35 -0.10 10.82
CA ASP A 89 -13.80 -0.47 9.47
C ASP A 89 -12.68 -1.13 8.67
N VAL A 90 -11.44 -0.62 8.76
CA VAL A 90 -10.28 -1.25 8.09
C VAL A 90 -10.12 -2.70 8.53
N ARG A 91 -10.18 -2.95 9.85
CA ARG A 91 -10.05 -4.30 10.41
C ARG A 91 -11.20 -5.20 9.97
N GLU A 92 -12.44 -4.75 10.11
CA GLU A 92 -13.62 -5.55 9.79
C GLU A 92 -13.74 -5.86 8.29
N ILE A 93 -13.44 -4.88 7.43
CA ILE A 93 -13.52 -5.06 5.97
C ILE A 93 -12.40 -5.98 5.47
N THR A 94 -11.16 -5.80 5.95
CA THR A 94 -10.04 -6.64 5.52
C THR A 94 -10.21 -8.08 6.01
N LYS A 95 -10.66 -8.26 7.27
CA LYS A 95 -11.07 -9.55 7.81
C LYS A 95 -12.11 -10.22 6.92
N LEU A 96 -13.22 -9.53 6.66
CA LEU A 96 -14.29 -10.05 5.81
C LEU A 96 -13.79 -10.43 4.41
N ALA A 97 -12.94 -9.60 3.81
CA ALA A 97 -12.39 -9.85 2.49
C ALA A 97 -11.50 -11.09 2.44
N PHE A 98 -10.64 -11.29 3.44
CA PHE A 98 -9.77 -12.47 3.53
C PHE A 98 -10.58 -13.74 3.81
N SER A 99 -11.51 -13.73 4.76
CA SER A 99 -12.41 -14.87 4.98
C SER A 99 -13.25 -15.19 3.74
N THR A 100 -13.71 -14.16 3.01
CA THR A 100 -14.44 -14.35 1.74
C THR A 100 -13.56 -15.00 0.69
N TYR A 101 -12.29 -14.60 0.57
CA TYR A 101 -11.35 -15.21 -0.36
C TYR A 101 -11.18 -16.72 -0.08
N GLU A 102 -11.02 -17.09 1.18
CA GLU A 102 -10.87 -18.50 1.59
C GLU A 102 -12.14 -19.31 1.35
N ALA A 103 -13.29 -18.77 1.77
CA ALA A 103 -14.58 -19.43 1.64
C ALA A 103 -14.99 -19.67 0.17
N ASN A 104 -14.38 -18.96 -0.78
CA ASN A 104 -14.62 -19.15 -2.21
C ASN A 104 -13.40 -19.79 -2.92
N ASN A 105 -12.61 -20.61 -2.22
CA ASN A 105 -11.49 -21.38 -2.77
C ASN A 105 -10.46 -20.53 -3.53
N GLY A 106 -10.24 -19.30 -3.09
CA GLY A 106 -9.31 -18.37 -3.72
C GLY A 106 -9.89 -17.58 -4.90
N ASP A 107 -11.22 -17.50 -5.03
CA ASP A 107 -11.86 -16.51 -5.92
C ASP A 107 -11.67 -15.10 -5.36
N TYR A 108 -10.84 -14.32 -6.04
CA TYR A 108 -10.49 -12.95 -5.67
C TYR A 108 -11.64 -11.97 -5.88
N ALA A 109 -12.60 -12.21 -6.78
CA ALA A 109 -13.48 -11.14 -7.26
C ALA A 109 -14.33 -10.51 -6.14
N LYS A 110 -14.91 -11.36 -5.27
CA LYS A 110 -15.68 -10.92 -4.10
C LYS A 110 -14.79 -10.24 -3.05
N SER A 111 -13.57 -10.76 -2.84
CA SER A 111 -12.61 -10.21 -1.89
C SER A 111 -12.15 -8.80 -2.29
N ILE A 112 -11.78 -8.61 -3.57
CA ILE A 112 -11.43 -7.30 -4.13
C ILE A 112 -12.60 -6.32 -4.02
N THR A 113 -13.82 -6.77 -4.32
CA THR A 113 -15.03 -5.94 -4.20
C THR A 113 -15.29 -5.54 -2.74
N ALA A 114 -15.02 -6.42 -1.78
CA ALA A 114 -15.13 -6.11 -0.35
C ALA A 114 -14.09 -5.09 0.09
N LEU A 115 -12.82 -5.28 -0.29
CA LEU A 115 -11.73 -4.34 0.01
C LEU A 115 -11.97 -2.96 -0.60
N ALA A 116 -12.57 -2.91 -1.80
CA ALA A 116 -12.87 -1.66 -2.49
C ALA A 116 -14.00 -0.82 -1.84
N LYS A 117 -14.56 -1.27 -0.72
CA LYS A 117 -15.46 -0.45 0.13
C LYS A 117 -14.69 0.53 1.01
N LEU A 118 -13.39 0.32 1.21
CA LEU A 118 -12.54 1.27 1.94
C LEU A 118 -12.27 2.50 1.07
N LYS A 119 -12.29 3.68 1.70
CA LYS A 119 -12.05 4.95 1.00
C LYS A 119 -10.63 4.99 0.44
N GLY A 120 -10.50 5.33 -0.83
CA GLY A 120 -9.20 5.37 -1.52
C GLY A 120 -8.62 3.98 -1.83
N ILE A 121 -9.46 2.94 -1.87
CA ILE A 121 -9.06 1.60 -2.27
C ILE A 121 -9.86 1.19 -3.50
N GLY A 122 -9.27 1.37 -4.69
CA GLY A 122 -9.79 0.79 -5.94
C GLY A 122 -9.29 -0.64 -6.17
N PRO A 123 -9.66 -1.29 -7.29
CA PRO A 123 -9.27 -2.68 -7.62
C PRO A 123 -7.76 -2.93 -7.56
N ALA A 124 -6.95 -1.96 -7.98
CA ALA A 124 -5.50 -2.08 -7.93
C ALA A 124 -4.93 -2.02 -6.51
N THR A 125 -5.49 -1.18 -5.62
CA THR A 125 -5.05 -1.16 -4.21
C THR A 125 -5.58 -2.37 -3.46
N ALA A 126 -6.82 -2.79 -3.74
CA ALA A 126 -7.39 -4.00 -3.18
C ALA A 126 -6.58 -5.25 -3.55
N SER A 127 -6.08 -5.35 -4.80
CA SER A 127 -5.22 -6.48 -5.19
C SER A 127 -3.86 -6.47 -4.51
N LEU A 128 -3.32 -5.28 -4.20
CA LEU A 128 -2.12 -5.17 -3.37
C LEU A 128 -2.36 -5.76 -1.97
N LEU A 129 -3.45 -5.36 -1.31
CA LEU A 129 -3.78 -5.88 0.03
C LEU A 129 -3.99 -7.40 0.00
N LEU A 130 -4.70 -7.90 -1.02
CA LEU A 130 -4.96 -9.33 -1.16
C LEU A 130 -3.70 -10.13 -1.54
N SER A 131 -2.76 -9.54 -2.31
CA SER A 131 -1.46 -10.16 -2.60
C SER A 131 -0.58 -10.35 -1.35
N CYS A 132 -0.74 -9.50 -0.33
CA CYS A 132 -0.05 -9.69 0.94
C CYS A 132 -0.66 -10.86 1.73
N TYR A 133 -1.94 -11.16 1.51
CA TYR A 133 -2.64 -12.27 2.14
C TYR A 133 -2.34 -13.62 1.50
N ASP A 134 -2.32 -13.68 0.15
CA ASP A 134 -1.91 -14.87 -0.61
C ASP A 134 -0.85 -14.49 -1.67
N PRO A 135 0.42 -14.34 -1.25
CA PRO A 135 1.52 -13.99 -2.17
C PRO A 135 1.85 -15.09 -3.18
N MET A 136 1.35 -16.31 -2.94
CA MET A 136 1.58 -17.43 -3.86
C MET A 136 0.69 -17.32 -5.09
N LYS A 137 -0.57 -16.93 -4.93
CA LYS A 137 -1.56 -16.97 -6.02
C LYS A 137 -2.07 -15.61 -6.45
N VAL A 138 -2.14 -14.63 -5.57
CA VAL A 138 -2.81 -13.35 -5.88
C VAL A 138 -1.78 -12.31 -6.32
N PRO A 139 -1.88 -11.81 -7.56
CA PRO A 139 -0.99 -10.77 -8.02
C PRO A 139 -1.48 -9.37 -7.67
N PHE A 140 -0.55 -8.47 -7.37
CA PHE A 140 -0.80 -7.04 -7.38
C PHE A 140 -0.98 -6.53 -8.81
N PHE A 141 -2.00 -5.70 -9.03
CA PHE A 141 -2.27 -5.07 -10.31
C PHE A 141 -1.34 -3.88 -10.56
N SER A 142 -0.06 -4.16 -10.80
CA SER A 142 0.95 -3.17 -11.22
C SER A 142 0.95 -2.92 -12.73
N ASP A 143 1.46 -1.76 -13.12
CA ASP A 143 1.58 -1.39 -14.53
C ASP A 143 2.52 -2.34 -15.27
N GLU A 144 3.68 -2.61 -14.68
CA GLU A 144 4.71 -3.46 -15.23
C GLU A 144 4.20 -4.88 -15.44
N LEU A 145 3.51 -5.47 -14.45
CA LEU A 145 2.95 -6.81 -14.57
C LEU A 145 1.88 -6.88 -15.66
N TYR A 146 0.95 -5.91 -15.69
CA TYR A 146 -0.11 -5.90 -16.68
C TYR A 146 0.45 -5.79 -18.11
N ARG A 147 1.39 -4.85 -18.33
CA ARG A 147 2.05 -4.64 -19.62
C ARG A 147 2.83 -5.87 -20.06
N TYR A 148 3.55 -6.49 -19.14
CA TYR A 148 4.28 -7.73 -19.39
C TYR A 148 3.34 -8.85 -19.88
N LEU A 149 2.30 -9.18 -19.11
CA LEU A 149 1.39 -10.29 -19.44
C LEU A 149 0.57 -10.06 -20.73
N HIS A 150 0.44 -8.80 -21.16
CA HIS A 150 -0.29 -8.43 -22.38
C HIS A 150 0.64 -7.98 -23.51
N PHE A 151 1.94 -8.31 -23.43
CA PHE A 151 2.94 -7.82 -24.37
C PHE A 151 2.73 -8.35 -25.81
N GLU A 152 2.27 -9.59 -25.98
CA GLU A 152 2.19 -10.28 -27.29
C GLU A 152 0.85 -10.12 -28.02
N GLU A 153 -0.11 -9.38 -27.47
CA GLU A 153 -1.39 -9.19 -28.18
C GLU A 153 -1.15 -8.41 -29.48
N ALA A 154 -1.75 -8.84 -30.60
CA ALA A 154 -1.47 -8.30 -31.94
C ALA A 154 -1.70 -6.77 -32.11
N LYS A 155 -2.23 -6.09 -31.09
CA LYS A 155 -2.44 -4.63 -31.01
C LYS A 155 -1.65 -3.97 -29.86
N SER A 156 -0.68 -4.68 -29.31
CA SER A 156 0.06 -4.32 -28.09
C SER A 156 0.97 -3.11 -28.34
N LYS A 157 0.82 -2.09 -27.51
CA LYS A 157 1.81 -1.00 -27.38
C LYS A 157 3.00 -1.40 -26.50
N GLY A 158 3.19 -2.70 -26.22
CA GLY A 158 4.22 -3.22 -25.34
C GLY A 158 4.16 -2.56 -23.95
N TRP A 159 5.28 -1.95 -23.56
CA TRP A 159 5.42 -1.21 -22.30
C TRP A 159 4.67 0.13 -22.27
N ASP A 160 4.14 0.61 -23.41
CA ASP A 160 3.33 1.83 -23.53
C ASP A 160 1.81 1.55 -23.52
N ARG A 161 1.40 0.34 -23.14
CA ARG A 161 -0.02 -0.01 -23.04
C ARG A 161 -0.68 0.84 -21.94
N LYS A 162 -1.74 1.58 -22.33
CA LYS A 162 -2.64 2.29 -21.40
C LYS A 162 -3.41 1.27 -20.56
N ILE A 163 -3.58 1.59 -19.28
CA ILE A 163 -4.21 0.75 -18.27
C ILE A 163 -5.36 1.56 -17.68
N SER A 164 -6.55 0.98 -17.63
CA SER A 164 -7.75 1.63 -17.10
C SER A 164 -8.09 1.18 -15.67
N TYR A 165 -7.28 0.28 -15.09
CA TYR A 165 -7.41 -0.26 -13.72
C TYR A 165 -8.79 -0.84 -13.39
N THR A 166 -9.46 -1.40 -14.39
CA THR A 166 -10.81 -1.97 -14.21
C THR A 166 -10.77 -3.40 -13.67
N MET A 167 -11.86 -3.85 -13.06
CA MET A 167 -12.00 -5.26 -12.63
C MET A 167 -11.85 -6.25 -13.80
N LYS A 168 -12.26 -5.86 -15.02
CA LYS A 168 -12.12 -6.69 -16.22
C LYS A 168 -10.65 -6.89 -16.60
N GLU A 169 -9.85 -5.84 -16.51
CA GLU A 169 -8.41 -5.92 -16.76
C GLU A 169 -7.70 -6.71 -15.66
N TYR A 170 -8.10 -6.52 -14.40
CA TYR A 170 -7.58 -7.32 -13.29
C TYR A 170 -7.87 -8.82 -13.49
N LYS A 171 -9.09 -9.15 -13.93
CA LYS A 171 -9.44 -10.53 -14.26
C LYS A 171 -8.54 -11.14 -15.32
N SER A 172 -8.29 -10.39 -16.41
CA SER A 172 -7.40 -10.86 -17.48
C SER A 172 -5.95 -11.00 -17.01
N LEU A 173 -5.46 -10.07 -16.19
CA LEU A 173 -4.16 -10.15 -15.53
C LEU A 173 -4.05 -11.42 -14.69
N PHE A 174 -5.04 -11.69 -13.84
CA PHE A 174 -5.05 -12.86 -12.97
C PHE A 174 -5.00 -14.17 -13.78
N GLU A 175 -5.87 -14.31 -14.80
CA GLU A 175 -5.93 -15.51 -15.64
C GLU A 175 -4.60 -15.77 -16.39
N LYS A 176 -4.02 -14.72 -16.97
CA LYS A 176 -2.72 -14.81 -17.65
C LYS A 176 -1.58 -15.15 -16.69
N LEU A 177 -1.59 -14.57 -15.49
CA LEU A 177 -0.60 -14.89 -14.46
C LEU A 177 -0.70 -16.34 -14.02
N GLN A 178 -1.90 -16.86 -13.74
CA GLN A 178 -2.07 -18.27 -13.38
C GLN A 178 -1.57 -19.19 -14.50
N THR A 179 -1.90 -18.87 -15.75
CA THR A 179 -1.45 -19.65 -16.91
C THR A 179 0.08 -19.71 -16.99
N LEU A 180 0.76 -18.56 -16.81
CA LEU A 180 2.21 -18.48 -16.80
C LEU A 180 2.82 -19.25 -15.62
N ARG A 181 2.28 -19.06 -14.42
CA ARG A 181 2.73 -19.70 -13.19
C ARG A 181 2.64 -21.23 -13.32
N GLU A 182 1.49 -21.75 -13.72
CA GLU A 182 1.28 -23.19 -13.92
C GLU A 182 2.19 -23.80 -15.00
N ARG A 183 2.46 -23.05 -16.08
CA ARG A 183 3.40 -23.49 -17.13
C ARG A 183 4.81 -23.66 -16.54
N LEU A 184 5.31 -22.64 -15.86
CA LEU A 184 6.66 -22.65 -15.27
C LEU A 184 6.81 -23.72 -14.19
N GLU A 185 5.76 -23.95 -13.39
CA GLU A 185 5.70 -25.01 -12.38
C GLU A 185 5.76 -26.41 -13.01
N LYS A 186 5.01 -26.65 -14.10
CA LYS A 186 5.00 -27.93 -14.81
C LYS A 186 6.35 -28.26 -15.46
N GLU A 187 7.00 -27.27 -16.05
CA GLU A 187 8.28 -27.46 -16.75
C GLU A 187 9.42 -27.88 -15.80
N ASN A 188 9.38 -27.44 -14.54
CA ASN A 188 10.55 -27.52 -13.64
C ASN A 188 10.27 -28.13 -12.26
N LYS A 189 9.03 -28.59 -12.00
CA LYS A 189 8.59 -29.18 -10.72
C LYS A 189 8.93 -28.32 -9.49
N ARG A 190 8.97 -26.99 -9.66
CA ARG A 190 9.25 -26.02 -8.60
C ARG A 190 8.11 -25.01 -8.54
N GLN A 191 7.68 -24.65 -7.34
CA GLN A 191 6.65 -23.62 -7.14
C GLN A 191 7.16 -22.26 -7.63
N VAL A 192 6.26 -21.52 -8.27
CA VAL A 192 6.47 -20.13 -8.68
C VAL A 192 5.37 -19.32 -8.04
N SER A 193 5.71 -18.27 -7.30
CA SER A 193 4.73 -17.39 -6.67
C SER A 193 4.26 -16.30 -7.64
N ALA A 194 3.11 -15.69 -7.35
CA ALA A 194 2.67 -14.49 -8.05
C ALA A 194 3.70 -13.35 -7.91
N ILE A 195 4.28 -13.22 -6.71
CA ILE A 195 5.34 -12.25 -6.41
C ILE A 195 6.58 -12.45 -7.29
N ASP A 196 6.98 -13.69 -7.58
CA ASP A 196 8.13 -13.94 -8.45
C ASP A 196 7.93 -13.35 -9.86
N ILE A 197 6.72 -13.53 -10.41
CA ILE A 197 6.36 -12.99 -11.71
C ILE A 197 6.22 -11.46 -11.64
N GLU A 198 5.70 -10.91 -10.55
CA GLU A 198 5.65 -9.46 -10.33
C GLU A 198 7.04 -8.82 -10.32
N LYS A 199 7.97 -9.37 -9.54
CA LYS A 199 9.35 -8.88 -9.42
C LYS A 199 10.07 -8.92 -10.77
N MET A 200 9.95 -10.04 -11.48
CA MET A 200 10.52 -10.19 -12.81
C MET A 200 9.90 -9.18 -13.80
N ALA A 201 8.58 -9.00 -13.80
CA ALA A 201 7.93 -8.04 -14.69
C ALA A 201 8.38 -6.61 -14.40
N TYR A 202 8.59 -6.27 -13.13
CA TYR A 202 9.13 -4.98 -12.72
C TYR A 202 10.54 -4.75 -13.28
N VAL A 203 11.46 -5.71 -13.11
CA VAL A 203 12.82 -5.63 -13.68
C VAL A 203 12.77 -5.43 -15.19
N LEU A 204 12.03 -6.29 -15.89
CA LEU A 204 11.89 -6.20 -17.35
C LEU A 204 11.29 -4.86 -17.81
N GLY A 205 10.39 -4.28 -17.02
CA GLY A 205 9.81 -2.98 -17.28
C GLY A 205 10.79 -1.83 -17.09
N LYS A 206 11.72 -1.92 -16.12
CA LYS A 206 12.78 -0.92 -15.91
C LYS A 206 13.91 -1.03 -16.92
N GLU A 207 14.24 -2.23 -17.36
CA GLU A 207 15.26 -2.48 -18.40
C GLU A 207 14.74 -2.22 -19.83
N ALA A 208 13.42 -2.01 -19.99
CA ALA A 208 12.85 -1.70 -21.29
C ALA A 208 13.40 -0.36 -21.83
N PRO A 209 13.78 -0.28 -23.12
CA PRO A 209 14.26 0.97 -23.70
C PRO A 209 13.14 2.02 -23.67
N MET A 210 13.29 3.03 -22.81
CA MET A 210 12.37 4.16 -22.71
C MET A 210 12.43 5.01 -23.98
N LYS A 211 11.27 5.39 -24.53
CA LYS A 211 11.18 6.60 -25.35
C LYS A 211 10.98 7.78 -24.41
N ASP A 212 12.02 8.60 -24.32
CA ASP A 212 12.04 9.96 -23.74
C ASP A 212 11.63 10.10 -22.25
N PRO A 213 12.58 10.35 -21.33
CA PRO A 213 12.27 10.58 -19.91
C PRO A 213 11.36 11.79 -19.65
N ASP A 214 11.26 12.76 -20.58
CA ASP A 214 10.39 13.94 -20.42
C ASP A 214 8.91 13.65 -20.77
N ALA A 215 8.63 12.60 -21.55
CA ALA A 215 7.26 12.20 -21.87
C ALA A 215 6.50 11.62 -20.65
N ILE A 216 7.23 11.18 -19.62
CA ILE A 216 6.67 10.56 -18.42
C ILE A 216 6.15 11.58 -17.43
N ILE A 217 6.69 12.79 -17.41
CA ILE A 217 6.24 13.86 -16.50
C ILE A 217 4.96 14.50 -17.05
N PHE A 218 4.83 14.65 -18.37
CA PHE A 218 3.67 15.32 -18.97
C PHE A 218 2.46 14.38 -19.20
N THR A 219 2.65 13.07 -19.39
CA THR A 219 1.52 12.14 -19.57
C THR A 219 0.91 11.63 -18.26
N ARG A 220 1.54 11.90 -17.11
CA ARG A 220 1.07 11.47 -15.78
C ARG A 220 0.23 12.52 -15.04
N ILE A 221 0.02 13.70 -15.63
CA ILE A 221 -0.69 14.82 -14.99
C ILE A 221 -2.15 14.98 -15.48
N ASP A 222 -2.54 14.36 -16.60
CA ASP A 222 -3.84 14.65 -17.26
C ASP A 222 -4.92 13.55 -17.20
N ASP A 223 -4.84 12.56 -16.31
CA ASP A 223 -5.96 11.62 -16.08
C ASP A 223 -6.43 11.70 -14.60
N ASP A 224 -7.00 12.87 -14.26
CA ASP A 224 -8.01 13.02 -13.20
C ASP A 224 -9.28 12.27 -13.65
N GLU A 225 -9.26 10.94 -13.59
CA GLU A 225 -10.51 10.18 -13.46
C GLU A 225 -10.80 10.01 -11.97
N GLU A 226 -11.84 10.72 -11.53
CA GLU A 226 -12.49 10.51 -10.24
C GLU A 226 -12.87 9.03 -10.13
N GLU A 227 -12.21 8.28 -9.24
CA GLU A 227 -12.77 7.01 -8.77
C GLU A 227 -14.10 7.37 -8.10
N GLU A 228 -15.20 7.10 -8.81
CA GLU A 228 -16.57 7.33 -8.37
C GLU A 228 -16.74 6.84 -6.92
N PRO A 229 -17.23 7.70 -6.00
CA PRO A 229 -17.44 7.33 -4.62
C PRO A 229 -18.49 6.21 -4.56
N ASN A 230 -18.08 5.04 -4.10
CA ASN A 230 -18.98 3.93 -3.81
C ASN A 230 -19.77 4.23 -2.54
N ASP A 231 -20.83 5.04 -2.66
CA ASP A 231 -21.82 5.23 -1.62
C ASP A 231 -22.71 3.97 -1.54
N GLY A 232 -22.42 3.16 -0.51
CA GLY A 232 -23.20 1.96 -0.22
C GLY A 232 -24.63 2.26 0.19
N VAL A 233 -25.56 1.62 -0.55
CA VAL A 233 -26.92 1.18 -0.19
C VAL A 233 -28.04 2.24 -0.20
N SER A 234 -28.94 2.15 -1.20
CA SER A 234 -30.39 2.16 -1.00
C SER A 234 -31.16 1.55 -2.18
N GLN A 235 -32.28 0.92 -1.84
CA GLN A 235 -33.16 0.02 -2.59
C GLN A 235 -33.76 0.59 -3.91
N PRO A 236 -34.25 -0.27 -4.82
CA PRO A 236 -34.83 0.20 -6.08
C PRO A 236 -36.21 0.85 -5.87
N PRO A 237 -36.53 2.01 -6.47
CA PRO A 237 -37.88 2.54 -6.42
C PRO A 237 -38.78 1.86 -7.48
N PRO A 238 -40.09 1.77 -7.23
CA PRO A 238 -41.02 1.03 -8.08
C PRO A 238 -41.40 1.81 -9.36
N LYS A 239 -41.73 1.06 -10.42
CA LYS A 239 -42.29 1.57 -11.68
C LYS A 239 -43.62 2.30 -11.45
N ARG A 240 -43.79 3.50 -12.02
CA ARG A 240 -45.12 4.02 -12.42
C ARG A 240 -45.02 5.10 -13.53
N GLN A 241 -46.14 5.21 -14.25
CA GLN A 241 -46.31 5.58 -15.66
C GLN A 241 -46.30 7.08 -16.01
N LYS A 242 -46.09 7.33 -17.32
CA LYS A 242 -46.24 8.57 -18.09
C LYS A 242 -47.57 9.32 -17.86
N LYS A 243 -47.51 10.67 -17.87
CA LYS A 243 -48.50 11.54 -18.55
C LYS A 243 -47.94 12.93 -18.91
N ASN A 244 -48.52 13.52 -19.96
CA ASN A 244 -48.04 14.52 -20.92
C ASN A 244 -48.03 16.02 -20.49
N THR A 245 -46.93 16.74 -20.82
CA THR A 245 -46.71 18.07 -21.51
C THR A 245 -47.68 19.28 -21.37
N PRO A 246 -47.35 20.57 -21.75
CA PRO A 246 -46.18 21.11 -22.50
C PRO A 246 -45.56 22.52 -22.11
N LYS A 247 -44.31 22.72 -22.59
CA LYS A 247 -43.60 23.92 -23.15
C LYS A 247 -43.65 25.31 -22.45
N SER A 248 -42.46 25.88 -22.17
CA SER A 248 -41.93 27.03 -22.94
C SER A 248 -40.45 27.41 -22.66
N LYS A 249 -39.72 27.60 -23.78
CA LYS A 249 -38.58 28.50 -24.12
C LYS A 249 -37.27 28.54 -23.29
N LYS A 250 -36.18 28.13 -23.97
CA LYS A 250 -34.76 28.51 -23.72
C LYS A 250 -34.57 30.06 -23.74
N PRO A 251 -33.56 30.58 -23.02
CA PRO A 251 -32.33 30.98 -23.71
C PRO A 251 -31.03 30.51 -23.02
N GLU A 252 -29.99 30.40 -23.82
CA GLU A 252 -28.59 30.05 -23.50
C GLU A 252 -27.73 31.34 -23.42
N PRO A 253 -26.43 31.30 -23.08
CA PRO A 253 -25.86 31.15 -21.74
C PRO A 253 -25.12 32.43 -21.30
N LYS A 254 -25.06 32.73 -19.99
CA LYS A 254 -24.13 33.73 -19.44
C LYS A 254 -23.23 33.10 -18.37
N SER A 255 -21.94 33.38 -18.54
CA SER A 255 -20.78 33.02 -17.72
C SER A 255 -21.07 33.09 -16.21
N ASN A 256 -20.88 31.96 -15.53
CA ASN A 256 -20.76 31.95 -14.07
C ASN A 256 -19.31 31.73 -13.68
N ASN A 257 -18.69 32.84 -13.30
CA ASN A 257 -17.58 32.93 -12.40
C ASN A 257 -17.96 32.19 -11.09
N ARG A 258 -17.42 30.99 -10.86
CA ARG A 258 -17.59 30.26 -9.60
C ARG A 258 -16.26 30.30 -8.84
N GLN A 259 -16.18 31.28 -7.95
CA GLN A 259 -15.20 31.36 -6.89
C GLN A 259 -15.14 30.05 -6.11
N SER A 260 -13.91 29.60 -5.89
CA SER A 260 -13.55 28.50 -5.01
C SER A 260 -14.06 28.73 -3.59
N SER A 261 -14.91 27.83 -3.10
CA SER A 261 -15.22 27.64 -1.69
C SER A 261 -15.22 26.12 -1.45
N GLY A 262 -14.60 25.53 -0.45
CA GLY A 262 -13.73 25.95 0.62
C GLY A 262 -13.38 24.65 1.35
N ARG A 263 -12.09 24.28 1.39
CA ARG A 263 -11.57 23.11 2.12
C ARG A 263 -12.15 23.05 3.54
N SER A 264 -12.81 21.93 3.90
CA SER A 264 -13.35 21.73 5.25
C SER A 264 -12.25 21.88 6.31
N ALA A 265 -12.57 22.58 7.40
CA ALA A 265 -11.62 22.90 8.46
C ALA A 265 -11.01 21.65 9.12
N TRP A 266 -11.76 20.55 9.15
CA TRP A 266 -11.32 19.27 9.73
C TRP A 266 -10.23 18.57 8.90
N GLY A 267 -10.35 18.60 7.56
CA GLY A 267 -9.35 18.00 6.67
C GLY A 267 -8.02 18.76 6.64
N LYS A 268 -8.06 20.09 6.81
CA LYS A 268 -6.86 20.92 7.00
C LYS A 268 -6.16 20.60 8.32
N LYS A 269 -6.92 20.45 9.41
CA LYS A 269 -6.36 20.13 10.73
C LYS A 269 -5.67 18.78 10.73
N ALA A 270 -6.31 17.72 10.24
CA ALA A 270 -5.71 16.38 10.20
C ALA A 270 -4.45 16.31 9.33
N MET A 271 -4.42 17.05 8.20
CA MET A 271 -3.26 17.12 7.33
C MET A 271 -2.09 17.87 7.99
N ASN A 272 -2.39 18.97 8.68
CA ASN A 272 -1.40 19.68 9.49
C ASN A 272 -0.88 18.82 10.64
N ASP A 273 -1.75 18.09 11.34
CA ASP A 273 -1.37 17.20 12.44
C ASP A 273 -0.45 16.06 11.95
N PHE A 274 -0.72 15.49 10.77
CA PHE A 274 0.12 14.46 10.17
C PHE A 274 1.49 15.00 9.72
N GLU A 275 1.49 16.15 9.04
CA GLU A 275 2.73 16.81 8.61
C GLU A 275 3.59 17.21 9.82
N GLN A 276 2.94 17.65 10.91
CA GLN A 276 3.59 17.97 12.17
C GLN A 276 4.22 16.72 12.79
N LYS A 277 3.48 15.61 12.91
CA LYS A 277 4.02 14.33 13.43
C LYS A 277 5.22 13.82 12.62
N ARG A 278 5.18 13.96 11.29
CA ARG A 278 6.32 13.60 10.42
C ARG A 278 7.52 14.52 10.64
N LYS A 279 7.31 15.83 10.79
CA LYS A 279 8.37 16.78 11.13
C LYS A 279 8.98 16.47 12.50
N ASP A 280 8.15 16.13 13.48
CA ASP A 280 8.60 15.78 14.82
C ASP A 280 9.43 14.50 14.81
N ARG A 281 8.97 13.42 14.15
CA ARG A 281 9.76 12.19 14.00
C ARG A 281 11.10 12.41 13.30
N LYS A 282 11.12 13.19 12.22
CA LYS A 282 12.37 13.55 11.55
C LYS A 282 13.31 14.35 12.47
N ARG A 283 12.75 15.22 13.31
CA ARG A 283 13.53 15.97 14.30
C ARG A 283 14.11 15.05 15.39
N LYS A 284 13.34 14.07 15.86
CA LYS A 284 13.81 13.02 16.80
C LYS A 284 14.99 12.24 16.20
N ALA A 285 14.88 11.78 14.95
CA ALA A 285 15.96 11.09 14.25
C ALA A 285 17.24 11.95 14.17
N VAL A 286 17.10 13.23 13.81
CA VAL A 286 18.23 14.18 13.75
C VAL A 286 18.86 14.44 15.12
N ILE A 287 18.07 14.37 16.19
CA ILE A 287 18.58 14.50 17.56
C ILE A 287 19.44 13.28 17.94
N LEU A 288 18.97 12.07 17.62
CA LEU A 288 19.65 10.83 18.00
C LEU A 288 20.90 10.56 17.14
N PHE A 289 20.78 10.67 15.82
CA PHE A 289 21.79 10.19 14.88
C PHE A 289 22.45 11.31 14.06
N GLY A 290 22.00 12.55 14.21
CA GLY A 290 22.57 13.71 13.53
C GLY A 290 21.95 14.04 12.17
N LYS A 291 22.57 14.98 11.45
CA LYS A 291 22.01 15.54 10.22
C LYS A 291 22.05 14.51 9.09
N GLY A 292 20.90 14.25 8.47
CA GLY A 292 20.76 13.28 7.38
C GLY A 292 20.21 11.93 7.81
N ALA A 293 19.96 11.74 9.10
CA ALA A 293 19.31 10.55 9.65
C ALA A 293 17.94 10.28 8.98
N ASP A 294 17.68 9.02 8.70
CA ASP A 294 16.39 8.55 8.20
C ASP A 294 15.30 8.74 9.26
N ASP A 295 14.06 9.04 8.83
CA ASP A 295 12.96 9.26 9.78
C ASP A 295 12.39 7.96 10.37
N GLY A 296 12.84 6.79 9.91
CA GLY A 296 12.56 5.49 10.51
C GLY A 296 11.09 5.06 10.41
N SER A 297 10.79 3.84 10.85
CA SER A 297 9.41 3.35 10.97
C SER A 297 8.74 3.84 12.26
N VAL A 298 7.41 3.72 12.37
CA VAL A 298 6.70 4.05 13.63
C VAL A 298 7.18 3.18 14.79
N LEU A 299 7.44 1.89 14.54
CA LEU A 299 7.97 0.98 15.56
C LEU A 299 9.38 1.34 15.99
N VAL A 300 10.20 1.84 15.05
CA VAL A 300 11.54 2.35 15.34
C VAL A 300 11.46 3.66 16.13
N GLU A 301 10.47 4.53 15.87
CA GLU A 301 10.21 5.71 16.70
C GLU A 301 9.81 5.36 18.14
N ASP A 302 9.03 4.29 18.34
CA ASP A 302 8.71 3.79 19.69
C ASP A 302 9.96 3.26 20.39
N ALA A 303 10.85 2.55 19.68
CA ALA A 303 12.13 2.11 20.22
C ALA A 303 13.03 3.28 20.65
N TRP A 304 13.07 4.35 19.84
CA TRP A 304 13.77 5.60 20.19
C TRP A 304 13.20 6.23 21.46
N GLY A 305 11.86 6.30 21.56
CA GLY A 305 11.18 6.83 22.73
C GLY A 305 11.53 6.05 24.00
N ASP A 306 11.57 4.72 23.91
CA ASP A 306 11.92 3.85 25.02
C ASP A 306 13.40 3.98 25.43
N ARG A 307 14.32 4.14 24.46
CA ARG A 307 15.72 4.44 24.74
C ARG A 307 15.87 5.75 25.52
N VAL A 308 15.25 6.82 25.01
CA VAL A 308 15.27 8.15 25.65
C VAL A 308 14.65 8.09 27.04
N ALA A 309 13.54 7.35 27.21
CA ALA A 309 12.91 7.13 28.51
C ALA A 309 13.86 6.52 29.53
N LYS A 310 14.56 5.44 29.14
CA LYS A 310 15.52 4.72 29.99
C LYS A 310 16.70 5.61 30.38
N ASP A 311 17.29 6.32 29.42
CA ASP A 311 18.45 7.18 29.68
C ASP A 311 18.11 8.39 30.57
N LEU A 312 16.87 8.92 30.46
CA LEU A 312 16.40 10.02 31.29
C LEU A 312 15.76 9.59 32.62
N GLY A 313 15.49 8.29 32.80
CA GLY A 313 14.74 7.77 33.94
C GLY A 313 13.29 8.28 33.99
N LYS A 314 12.66 8.51 32.83
CA LYS A 314 11.28 9.01 32.70
C LYS A 314 10.34 7.91 32.19
N ALA A 315 9.04 8.06 32.42
CA ALA A 315 8.07 7.11 31.88
C ALA A 315 7.95 7.25 30.36
N PHE A 316 7.72 6.13 29.65
CA PHE A 316 7.63 6.09 28.18
C PHE A 316 6.59 7.09 27.62
N HIS A 317 5.45 7.23 28.29
CA HIS A 317 4.38 8.13 27.87
C HIS A 317 4.69 9.62 28.07
N ASP A 318 5.69 9.95 28.89
CA ASP A 318 6.13 11.32 29.14
C ASP A 318 7.20 11.77 28.13
N ILE A 319 7.60 10.91 27.19
CA ILE A 319 8.65 11.23 26.22
C ILE A 319 8.08 12.02 25.05
N GLY A 320 8.22 13.34 25.12
CA GLY A 320 7.93 14.28 24.04
C GLY A 320 9.19 14.78 23.33
N MET A 321 9.05 15.84 22.53
CA MET A 321 10.19 16.48 21.87
C MET A 321 11.17 17.12 22.86
N GLU A 322 10.68 17.62 24.00
CA GLU A 322 11.50 18.27 25.03
C GLU A 322 12.47 17.27 25.68
N GLU A 323 12.03 16.04 25.92
CA GLU A 323 12.85 14.95 26.43
C GLU A 323 13.98 14.60 25.46
N TYR A 324 13.72 14.54 24.15
CA TYR A 324 14.78 14.31 23.16
C TYR A 324 15.84 15.43 23.19
N GLU A 325 15.43 16.69 23.37
CA GLU A 325 16.36 17.81 23.50
C GLU A 325 17.14 17.78 24.82
N GLU A 326 16.48 17.39 25.92
CA GLU A 326 17.13 17.13 27.21
C GLU A 326 18.16 16.01 27.09
N TRP A 327 17.81 14.91 26.45
CA TRP A 327 18.68 13.77 26.20
C TRP A 327 19.95 14.19 25.45
N LYS A 328 19.78 14.99 24.39
CA LYS A 328 20.92 15.57 23.64
C LYS A 328 21.76 16.51 24.49
N ARG A 329 21.14 17.38 25.28
CA ARG A 329 21.82 18.35 26.16
C ARG A 329 22.61 17.66 27.27
N LYS A 330 22.14 16.52 27.77
CA LYS A 330 22.86 15.66 28.72
C LYS A 330 24.01 14.87 28.07
N GLY A 331 24.14 14.91 26.74
CA GLY A 331 25.26 14.34 26.01
C GLY A 331 25.18 12.83 25.84
N PHE A 332 23.98 12.24 25.98
CA PHE A 332 23.76 10.83 25.66
C PHE A 332 24.02 10.56 24.16
N LYS A 333 24.37 9.31 23.86
CA LYS A 333 24.67 8.82 22.52
C LYS A 333 24.03 7.45 22.35
N VAL A 334 23.64 7.15 21.13
CA VAL A 334 23.05 5.87 20.74
C VAL A 334 23.54 5.53 19.35
N ASP A 335 23.79 4.25 19.08
CA ASP A 335 24.09 3.79 17.73
C ASP A 335 22.80 3.49 16.96
N ALA A 336 22.80 3.69 15.65
CA ALA A 336 21.68 3.32 14.79
C ALA A 336 21.49 1.80 14.76
N GLU A 337 22.59 1.05 14.87
CA GLU A 337 22.64 -0.42 14.89
C GLU A 337 21.84 -1.01 16.07
N GLU A 338 21.65 -0.25 17.17
CA GLU A 338 20.81 -0.67 18.32
C GLU A 338 19.34 -0.91 17.94
N PHE A 339 18.91 -0.44 16.76
CA PHE A 339 17.51 -0.48 16.33
C PHE A 339 17.25 -1.37 15.10
N GLU A 340 18.28 -1.95 14.49
CA GLU A 340 18.14 -2.74 13.25
C GLU A 340 17.55 -4.14 13.50
N ASP A 341 17.91 -4.78 14.62
CA ASP A 341 17.57 -6.19 14.93
C ASP A 341 16.77 -6.36 16.23
N LEU A 342 15.74 -5.54 16.43
CA LEU A 342 14.86 -5.68 17.61
C LEU A 342 14.27 -7.10 17.71
N SER A 343 14.46 -7.75 18.87
CA SER A 343 13.95 -9.09 19.11
C SER A 343 12.42 -9.12 19.04
N LYS A 344 11.84 -10.31 18.86
CA LYS A 344 10.38 -10.47 18.85
C LYS A 344 9.77 -10.00 20.18
N GLU A 345 10.41 -10.32 21.29
CA GLU A 345 10.01 -9.94 22.65
C GLU A 345 10.11 -8.42 22.85
N GLU A 346 11.13 -7.78 22.29
CA GLU A 346 11.30 -6.33 22.35
C GLU A 346 10.24 -5.60 21.52
N LYS A 347 9.93 -6.11 20.33
CA LYS A 347 8.85 -5.59 19.47
C LYS A 347 7.48 -5.69 20.17
N GLU A 348 7.19 -6.82 20.81
CA GLU A 348 5.96 -7.03 21.58
C GLU A 348 5.87 -6.08 22.78
N ARG A 349 6.96 -5.93 23.55
CA ARG A 349 7.03 -4.98 24.67
C ARG A 349 6.82 -3.53 24.23
N LEU A 350 7.41 -3.12 23.11
CA LEU A 350 7.26 -1.77 22.57
C LEU A 350 5.82 -1.51 22.11
N MET A 351 5.17 -2.48 21.48
CA MET A 351 3.75 -2.37 21.12
C MET A 351 2.86 -2.24 22.37
N ASP A 352 3.13 -3.00 23.43
CA ASP A 352 2.38 -2.93 24.68
C ASP A 352 2.55 -1.59 25.40
N LEU A 353 3.75 -1.01 25.34
CA LEU A 353 4.04 0.33 25.85
C LEU A 353 3.35 1.40 25.02
N ALA A 354 3.40 1.33 23.69
CA ALA A 354 2.75 2.30 22.81
C ALA A 354 1.22 2.28 22.89
N THR A 355 0.62 1.11 23.12
CA THR A 355 -0.84 0.93 23.22
C THR A 355 -1.39 1.08 24.65
N GLY A 356 -0.50 1.19 25.65
CA GLY A 356 -0.85 1.29 27.07
C GLY A 356 -1.46 0.00 27.65
N ILE A 357 -1.27 -1.15 26.99
CA ILE A 357 -1.75 -2.46 27.45
C ILE A 357 -1.02 -2.89 28.73
N ALA A 358 0.29 -2.61 28.82
CA ALA A 358 1.11 -2.89 30.01
C ALA A 358 0.52 -2.25 31.30
N MET A 359 -0.13 -1.07 31.19
CA MET A 359 -0.76 -0.40 32.34
C MET A 359 -2.10 -1.03 32.77
N ARG A 360 -2.77 -1.81 31.91
CA ARG A 360 -4.03 -2.50 32.27
C ARG A 360 -3.80 -3.83 32.98
N VAL A 361 -2.67 -4.48 32.72
CA VAL A 361 -2.30 -5.75 33.36
C VAL A 361 -1.73 -5.51 34.77
N GLY A 362 -1.19 -4.32 35.04
CA GLY A 362 -0.60 -3.95 36.34
C GLY A 362 -1.58 -3.64 37.48
N SER A 363 -2.90 -3.61 37.26
CA SER A 363 -3.87 -3.36 38.36
C SER A 363 -4.36 -4.63 39.08
N LYS A 364 -3.80 -5.80 38.76
CA LYS A 364 -4.04 -7.05 39.51
C LYS A 364 -2.75 -7.88 39.62
N ARG A 365 -1.86 -7.48 40.52
CA ARG A 365 -1.08 -8.41 41.35
C ARG A 365 -0.42 -7.63 42.50
N ILE A 366 -0.98 -7.92 43.69
CA ILE A 366 -0.60 -7.57 45.07
C ILE A 366 -0.90 -6.13 45.46
#